data_AF-A0A954R6N0-F1
#
_entry.id   AF-A0A954R6N0-F1
#
_cell.length_a   1.000
_cell.length_b   1.000
_cell.length_c   1.000
_cell.angle_alpha   90.00
_cell.angle_beta   90.00
_cell.angle_gamma   90.00
#
_symmetry.space_group_name_H-M   'P 1'
#
loop_
_entity.id
_entity.type
_entity.pdbx_description
1 polymer ?
#
loop_
_entity_poly.entity_id
_entity_poly.type
_entity_poly.pdbx_seq_one_letter_code
_entity_poly.pdbx_strand_id
1 'polypeptide(L)' 'THAGGTLGSAFTYGGVAGHKFYRLFGDADGNRTINSIDYNALLASFGSNDPKFDINMSGTVDSVDYNALLVRFGSTLVFA' A
#
# COMPACT_ATOMS: atom_id res chain seq x y z
N THR A 1 -8.80 26.68 -2.14
CA THR A 1 -8.39 26.33 -0.76
C THR A 1 -8.42 24.83 -0.64
N HIS A 2 -7.26 24.16 -0.76
CA HIS A 2 -7.19 22.71 -0.63
C HIS A 2 -7.23 22.38 0.86
N ALA A 3 -8.36 21.84 1.32
CA ALA A 3 -8.57 21.45 2.69
C ALA A 3 -7.48 20.48 3.13
N GLY A 4 -6.83 20.78 4.25
CA GLY A 4 -5.78 19.98 4.84
C GLY A 4 -6.31 18.64 5.31
N GLY A 5 -6.09 17.60 4.51
CA GLY A 5 -5.99 16.24 5.02
C GLY A 5 -4.60 16.07 5.61
N THR A 6 -4.51 15.67 6.87
CA THR A 6 -3.26 15.34 7.55
C THR A 6 -2.45 14.40 6.66
N LEU A 7 -1.40 14.94 6.03
CA LEU A 7 -0.45 14.17 5.23
C LEU A 7 0.27 13.23 6.19
N GLY A 8 -0.27 12.03 6.34
CA GLY A 8 0.41 10.93 7.01
C GLY A 8 1.64 10.55 6.20
N SER A 9 2.74 11.29 6.37
CA SER A 9 4.09 10.94 5.93
C SER A 9 4.27 10.67 4.42
N ALA A 10 3.61 11.48 3.58
CA ALA A 10 3.87 11.47 2.15
C ALA A 10 5.05 12.40 1.83
N PHE A 11 6.15 11.81 1.34
CA PHE A 11 7.25 12.49 0.63
C PHE A 11 8.25 13.28 1.50
N THR A 12 9.19 12.58 2.15
CA THR A 12 10.43 13.20 2.65
C THR A 12 11.60 12.62 1.86
N TYR A 13 12.17 13.43 0.96
CA TYR A 13 13.39 13.12 0.23
C TYR A 13 14.56 13.69 1.02
N GLY A 14 15.38 12.82 1.60
CA GLY A 14 16.60 13.21 2.31
C GLY A 14 16.46 13.23 3.83
N GLY A 15 16.70 12.08 4.46
CA GLY A 15 16.88 11.95 5.90
C GLY A 15 15.84 11.02 6.53
N VAL A 16 16.21 9.74 6.69
CA VAL A 16 15.58 8.70 7.54
C VAL A 16 14.08 8.36 7.36
N ALA A 17 13.34 9.01 6.47
CA ALA A 17 12.08 8.47 5.98
C ALA A 17 12.36 7.40 4.91
N GLY A 18 12.68 6.18 5.36
CA GLY A 18 12.84 5.03 4.48
C GLY A 18 11.68 4.99 3.51
N HIS A 19 11.99 5.08 2.22
CA HIS A 19 10.98 5.16 1.18
C HIS A 19 9.97 4.04 1.38
N LYS A 20 8.70 4.39 1.64
CA LYS A 20 7.63 3.42 1.93
C LYS A 20 7.18 2.68 0.67
N PHE A 21 8.11 2.36 -0.23
CA PHE A 21 7.87 1.63 -1.47
C PHE A 21 7.26 0.25 -1.20
N TYR A 22 7.56 -0.36 -0.04
CA TYR A 22 6.92 -1.60 0.40
C TYR A 22 5.38 -1.52 0.44
N ARG A 23 4.80 -0.32 0.68
CA ARG A 23 3.36 -0.10 0.61
C ARG A 23 2.78 -0.24 -0.79
N LEU A 24 3.56 0.10 -1.82
CA LEU A 24 3.19 -0.15 -3.22
C LEU A 24 3.29 -1.63 -3.61
N PHE A 25 3.92 -2.47 -2.78
CA PHE A 25 4.08 -3.90 -3.03
C PHE A 25 3.13 -4.77 -2.18
N GLY A 26 2.14 -4.17 -1.50
CA GLY A 26 1.13 -4.88 -0.72
C GLY A 26 1.40 -4.95 0.80
N ASP A 27 2.49 -4.35 1.31
CA ASP A 27 2.75 -4.21 2.75
C ASP A 27 2.18 -2.86 3.25
N ALA A 28 0.88 -2.85 3.46
CA ALA A 28 0.07 -1.67 3.71
C ALA A 28 0.35 -1.03 5.07
N ASP A 29 0.62 -1.83 6.11
CA ASP A 29 0.96 -1.32 7.44
C ASP A 29 2.44 -0.92 7.54
N GLY A 30 3.31 -1.52 6.75
CA GLY A 30 4.74 -1.24 6.69
C GLY A 30 5.59 -2.11 7.60
N ASN A 31 5.07 -3.28 7.99
CA ASN A 31 5.76 -4.24 8.84
C ASN A 31 6.71 -5.16 8.06
N ARG A 32 6.81 -4.98 6.74
CA ARG A 32 7.61 -5.75 5.76
C ARG A 32 7.10 -7.15 5.49
N THR A 33 5.89 -7.49 5.91
CA THR A 33 5.30 -8.83 5.79
C THR A 33 3.88 -8.70 5.27
N ILE A 34 3.64 -9.25 4.09
CA ILE A 34 2.32 -9.18 3.47
C ILE A 34 1.46 -10.28 4.09
N ASN A 35 0.47 -9.91 4.89
CA ASN A 35 -0.33 -10.86 5.65
C ASN A 35 -1.83 -10.48 5.69
N SER A 36 -2.57 -11.13 6.58
CA SER A 36 -4.03 -10.93 6.71
C SER A 36 -4.43 -9.51 7.10
N ILE A 37 -3.53 -8.74 7.75
CA ILE A 37 -3.75 -7.33 8.08
C ILE A 37 -3.81 -6.50 6.80
N ASP A 38 -2.86 -6.69 5.89
CA ASP A 38 -2.84 -5.97 4.60
C ASP A 38 -4.02 -6.35 3.72
N TYR A 39 -4.34 -7.65 3.71
CA TYR A 39 -5.51 -8.19 3.02
C TYR A 39 -6.81 -7.53 3.49
N ASN A 40 -7.04 -7.46 4.80
CA ASN A 40 -8.25 -6.85 5.36
C ASN A 40 -8.32 -5.35 5.04
N ALA A 41 -7.17 -4.68 5.00
CA ALA A 41 -7.09 -3.27 4.64
C ALA A 41 -7.39 -3.02 3.15
N LEU A 42 -6.98 -3.94 2.26
CA LEU A 42 -7.37 -3.91 0.85
C LEU A 42 -8.88 -4.10 0.69
N LEU A 43 -9.47 -5.08 1.36
CA LEU A 43 -10.93 -5.32 1.31
C LEU A 43 -11.73 -4.12 1.81
N ALA A 44 -11.26 -3.43 2.85
CA ALA A 44 -11.89 -2.21 3.34
C ALA A 44 -11.83 -1.05 2.31
N SER A 45 -10.92 -1.13 1.34
CA SER A 45 -10.68 -0.11 0.32
C SER A 45 -11.26 -0.50 -1.04
N PHE A 46 -11.93 -1.65 -1.17
CA PHE A 46 -12.45 -2.15 -2.44
C PHE A 46 -13.48 -1.19 -3.05
N GLY A 47 -13.34 -0.89 -4.35
CA GLY A 47 -14.14 0.08 -5.08
C GLY A 47 -13.78 1.54 -4.82
N SER A 48 -12.78 1.83 -4.00
CA SER A 48 -12.25 3.18 -3.81
C SER A 48 -11.17 3.51 -4.85
N ASN A 49 -10.66 4.73 -4.81
CA ASN A 49 -9.51 5.19 -5.58
C ASN A 49 -8.26 5.37 -4.69
N ASP A 50 -8.15 4.64 -3.57
CA ASP A 50 -6.99 4.75 -2.68
C ASP A 50 -5.72 4.25 -3.41
N PRO A 51 -4.77 5.15 -3.74
CA PRO A 51 -3.57 4.80 -4.50
C PRO A 51 -2.64 3.85 -3.73
N LYS A 52 -2.88 3.63 -2.44
CA LYS A 52 -2.16 2.65 -1.63
C LYS A 52 -2.53 1.21 -2.01
N PHE A 53 -3.79 0.97 -2.40
CA PHE A 53 -4.32 -0.37 -2.67
C PHE A 53 -4.62 -0.60 -4.15
N ASP A 54 -4.52 0.45 -4.98
CA ASP A 54 -4.51 0.38 -6.45
C ASP A 54 -3.10 -0.01 -6.94
N ILE A 55 -2.77 -1.29 -6.80
CA ILE A 55 -1.45 -1.86 -7.09
C ILE A 55 -1.14 -1.79 -8.59
N ASN A 56 -2.16 -1.91 -9.44
CA ASN A 56 -2.01 -1.84 -10.90
C ASN A 56 -2.14 -0.40 -11.46
N MET A 57 -2.39 0.60 -10.62
CA MET A 57 -2.56 2.01 -10.98
C MET A 57 -3.70 2.25 -12.00
N SER A 58 -4.78 1.48 -11.91
CA SER A 58 -5.96 1.61 -12.78
C SER A 58 -6.88 2.77 -12.39
N GLY A 59 -6.70 3.32 -11.18
CA GLY A 59 -7.55 4.34 -10.58
C GLY A 59 -8.70 3.79 -9.76
N THR A 60 -8.80 2.47 -9.57
CA THR A 60 -9.81 1.83 -8.70
C THR A 60 -9.23 0.57 -8.07
N VAL A 61 -9.46 0.40 -6.76
CA VAL A 61 -9.09 -0.81 -6.03
C VAL A 61 -10.09 -1.92 -6.35
N ASP A 62 -9.65 -2.97 -7.03
CA ASP A 62 -10.55 -4.06 -7.44
C ASP A 62 -9.96 -5.47 -7.30
N SER A 63 -10.58 -6.44 -7.97
CA SER A 63 -10.19 -7.84 -7.90
C SER A 63 -8.81 -8.12 -8.52
N VAL A 64 -8.33 -7.24 -9.41
CA VAL A 64 -6.99 -7.32 -9.97
C VAL A 64 -5.95 -6.99 -8.91
N ASP A 65 -6.17 -5.94 -8.11
CA ASP A 65 -5.28 -5.58 -7.00
C ASP A 65 -5.28 -6.65 -5.91
N TYR A 66 -6.46 -7.17 -5.60
CA TYR A 66 -6.61 -8.32 -4.70
C TYR A 66 -5.74 -9.51 -5.13
N ASN A 67 -5.81 -9.91 -6.41
CA ASN A 67 -5.00 -11.00 -6.94
C ASN A 67 -3.50 -10.68 -6.87
N ALA A 68 -3.12 -9.41 -7.12
CA ALA A 68 -1.74 -8.96 -7.02
C ALA A 68 -1.18 -9.04 -5.59
N LEU A 69 -2.03 -8.81 -4.57
CA LEU A 69 -1.66 -8.99 -3.16
C LEU A 69 -1.52 -10.48 -2.82
N LEU A 70 -2.44 -11.33 -3.29
CA LEU A 70 -2.38 -12.78 -3.03
C LEU A 70 -1.11 -13.44 -3.57
N VAL A 71 -0.62 -13.02 -4.73
CA VAL A 71 0.66 -13.51 -5.30
C VAL A 71 1.84 -13.31 -4.34
N ARG A 72 1.75 -12.32 -3.46
CA ARG A 72 2.82 -11.94 -2.52
C ARG A 72 2.50 -12.31 -1.08
N PHE A 73 1.36 -12.94 -0.82
CA PHE A 73 0.92 -13.25 0.54
C PHE A 73 1.92 -14.16 1.25
N GLY A 74 2.26 -13.82 2.49
CA GLY A 74 3.26 -14.52 3.30
C GLY A 74 4.72 -14.18 2.96
N SER A 75 4.98 -13.30 1.99
CA SER A 75 6.35 -12.86 1.69
C SER A 75 6.83 -11.77 2.66
N THR A 76 8.13 -11.80 2.95
CA THR A 76 8.82 -10.74 3.69
C THR A 76 9.68 -9.93 2.73
N LEU A 77 9.50 -8.61 2.73
CA LEU A 77 10.26 -7.67 1.90
C LEU A 77 11.62 -7.42 2.52
N VAL A 78 12.66 -8.00 1.91
CA VAL A 78 14.07 -7.81 2.28
C VAL A 78 14.69 -6.78 1.34
N PHE A 79 15.35 -5.76 1.87
CA PHE A 79 16.17 -4.85 1.08
C PHE A 79 17.62 -5.37 1.08
N ALA A 80 18.18 -5.53 -0.12
CA ALA A 80 19.61 -5.71 -0.35
C ALA A 80 20.27 -4.35 -0.61
#